data_AF-A0A5C7E2F4-F1
#
_entry.id   AF-A0A5C7E2F4-F1
#
_cell.length_a   1.000
_cell.length_b   1.000
_cell.length_c   1.000
_cell.angle_alpha   90.00
_cell.angle_beta   90.00
_cell.angle_gamma   90.00
#
_symmetry.space_group_name_H-M   'P 1'
#
loop_
_entity.id
_entity.type
_entity.pdbx_description
1 polymer ?
#
loop_
_entity_poly.entity_id
_entity_poly.type
_entity_poly.pdbx_seq_one_letter_code
_entity_poly.pdbx_strand_id
1 'polypeptide(L)'
;MILELYSIKQKFFLTLKLNDISEVVLYAKDKNLCFVYKNFKEQLKFETFSFEEISRIARMIMEFIDESEDMEDKSLLINIDQFENQLIEERK
;
A
#
# COMPACT_ATOMS: atom_id res chain seq x y z
N MET A 1 -6.34 -11.65 9.92
CA MET A 1 -5.45 -10.49 9.73
C MET A 1 -5.94 -9.26 10.50
N ILE A 2 -5.05 -8.32 10.91
CA ILE A 2 -5.45 -7.02 11.48
C ILE A 2 -4.85 -5.90 10.63
N LEU A 3 -5.71 -4.98 10.18
CA LEU A 3 -5.36 -3.74 9.51
C LEU A 3 -5.28 -2.62 10.54
N GLU A 4 -4.11 -2.00 10.72
CA GLU A 4 -3.97 -0.85 11.62
C GLU A 4 -3.69 0.42 10.81
N LEU A 5 -4.51 1.45 11.03
CA LEU A 5 -4.47 2.74 10.33
C LEU A 5 -4.00 3.83 11.28
N TYR A 6 -2.93 4.53 10.91
CA TYR A 6 -2.43 5.67 11.68
C TYR A 6 -2.09 6.85 10.76
N SER A 7 -2.46 8.05 11.20
CA SER A 7 -2.07 9.31 10.55
C SER A 7 -1.26 10.16 11.51
N ILE A 8 -0.01 10.49 11.14
CA ILE A 8 0.87 11.34 11.95
C ILE A 8 1.59 12.33 11.03
N LYS A 9 1.33 13.64 11.22
CA LYS A 9 2.06 14.74 10.56
C LYS A 9 2.21 14.56 9.03
N GLN A 10 1.10 14.44 8.30
CA GLN A 10 1.06 14.24 6.83
C GLN A 10 1.75 12.94 6.35
N LYS A 11 1.73 11.92 7.19
CA LYS A 11 2.11 10.55 6.82
C LYS A 11 0.94 9.65 7.12
N PHE A 12 0.56 8.85 6.13
CA PHE A 12 -0.47 7.83 6.26
C PHE A 12 0.23 6.49 6.37
N PHE A 13 0.03 5.77 7.47
CA PHE A 13 0.61 4.46 7.71
C PHE A 13 -0.49 3.40 7.74
N LEU A 14 -0.20 2.30 7.07
CA LEU A 14 -1.10 1.18 6.95
C LEU A 14 -0.28 -0.09 7.16
N THR A 15 -0.58 -0.78 8.25
CA THR A 15 0.13 -1.98 8.68
C THR A 15 -0.76 -3.20 8.47
N LEU A 16 -0.18 -4.25 7.87
CA LEU A 16 -0.73 -5.60 7.80
C LEU A 16 0.04 -6.53 8.72
N LYS A 17 -0.66 -7.19 9.63
CA LYS A 17 -0.11 -8.33 10.39
C LYS A 17 -0.53 -9.65 9.76
N LEU A 18 0.38 -10.25 8.99
CA LEU A 18 0.27 -11.59 8.44
C LEU A 18 0.76 -12.60 9.49
N ASN A 19 -0.16 -13.11 10.32
CA ASN A 19 0.11 -13.99 11.47
C ASN A 19 1.01 -13.35 12.55
N ASP A 20 1.37 -14.11 13.59
CA ASP A 20 2.11 -13.64 14.78
C ASP A 20 3.56 -13.16 14.50
N ILE A 21 4.06 -13.25 13.26
CA ILE A 21 5.50 -13.13 12.94
C ILE A 21 5.80 -12.15 11.79
N SER A 22 4.85 -11.82 10.91
CA SER A 22 5.13 -11.01 9.72
C SER A 22 4.31 -9.72 9.69
N GLU A 23 4.99 -8.57 9.67
CA GLU A 23 4.39 -7.24 9.51
C GLU A 23 4.80 -6.65 8.16
N VAL A 24 3.81 -6.24 7.36
CA VAL A 24 3.99 -5.43 6.15
C VAL A 24 3.52 -4.03 6.49
N VAL A 25 4.35 -3.02 6.23
CA VAL A 25 3.99 -1.62 6.44
C VAL A 25 4.02 -0.89 5.11
N LEU A 26 2.88 -0.37 4.70
CA LEU A 26 2.71 0.54 3.58
C LEU A 26 2.39 1.93 4.10
N TYR A 27 3.13 2.94 3.65
CA TYR A 27 2.84 4.30 4.07
C TYR A 27 3.07 5.33 2.98
N ALA A 28 2.18 6.31 2.89
CA ALA A 28 2.34 7.48 2.02
C ALA A 28 3.06 8.59 2.79
N LYS A 29 4.02 9.24 2.12
CA LYS A 29 4.71 10.44 2.61
C LYS A 29 4.99 11.38 1.44
N ASP A 30 4.42 12.58 1.49
CA ASP A 30 4.53 13.59 0.44
C ASP A 30 4.11 13.01 -0.93
N LYS A 31 5.08 12.90 -1.85
CA LYS A 31 4.94 12.35 -3.20
C LYS A 31 5.41 10.91 -3.31
N ASN A 32 5.46 10.17 -2.20
CA ASN A 32 6.03 8.83 -2.17
C ASN A 32 5.11 7.82 -1.49
N LEU A 33 5.07 6.62 -2.05
CA LEU A 33 4.60 5.42 -1.39
C LEU A 33 5.81 4.64 -0.91
N CYS A 34 5.81 4.23 0.35
CA CYS A 34 6.89 3.45 0.95
C CYS A 34 6.34 2.08 1.36
N PHE A 35 7.13 1.05 1.09
CA PHE A 35 6.86 -0.33 1.47
C PHE A 35 7.99 -0.82 2.37
N VAL A 36 7.64 -1.40 3.52
CA VAL A 36 8.60 -1.98 4.46
C VAL A 36 8.12 -3.37 4.83
N TYR A 37 9.01 -4.36 4.66
CA TYR A 37 8.78 -5.74 5.06
C TYR A 37 10.08 -6.36 5.53
N LYS A 38 10.16 -6.75 6.81
CA LYS A 38 11.40 -7.27 7.42
C LYS A 38 12.59 -6.32 7.15
N ASN A 39 13.62 -6.80 6.44
CA ASN A 39 14.82 -6.02 6.08
C ASN A 39 14.72 -5.39 4.68
N PHE A 40 13.57 -5.50 4.02
CA PHE A 40 13.32 -4.95 2.70
C PHE A 40 12.55 -3.65 2.81
N LYS A 41 13.02 -2.63 2.09
CA LYS A 41 12.40 -1.32 2.02
C LYS A 41 12.46 -0.79 0.60
N GLU A 42 11.30 -0.48 0.04
CA GLU A 42 11.13 0.14 -1.27
C GLU A 42 10.44 1.50 -1.11
N GLN A 43 10.72 2.39 -2.05
CA GLN A 43 10.03 3.67 -2.15
C GLN A 43 9.75 3.97 -3.61
N LEU A 44 8.50 4.30 -3.89
CA LEU A 44 8.02 4.71 -5.20
C LEU A 44 7.59 6.16 -5.14
N LYS A 45 8.02 6.92 -6.15
CA LYS A 45 7.78 8.35 -6.23
C LYS A 45 6.76 8.63 -7.32
N PHE A 46 5.71 9.36 -6.97
CA PHE A 46 4.62 9.74 -7.85
C PHE A 46 4.74 11.23 -8.14
N GLU A 47 4.89 11.61 -9.41
CA GLU A 47 5.05 13.03 -9.77
C GLU A 47 3.71 13.76 -9.83
N THR A 48 2.70 13.07 -10.37
CA THR A 48 1.39 13.64 -10.74
C THR A 48 0.30 13.46 -9.69
N PHE A 49 0.50 12.58 -8.72
CA PHE A 49 -0.51 12.25 -7.70
C PHE A 49 -0.34 13.09 -6.44
N SER A 50 -1.46 13.53 -5.86
CA SER A 50 -1.49 14.20 -4.55
C SER A 50 -1.20 13.20 -3.42
N PHE A 51 -0.92 13.70 -2.21
CA PHE A 51 -0.77 12.85 -1.03
C PHE A 51 -2.02 12.00 -0.74
N GLU A 52 -3.21 12.57 -0.96
CA GLU A 52 -4.48 11.88 -0.74
C GLU A 52 -4.65 10.70 -1.71
N GLU A 53 -4.23 10.89 -2.96
CA GLU A 53 -4.29 9.85 -3.98
C GLU A 53 -3.27 8.75 -3.73
N ILE A 54 -2.05 9.09 -3.32
CA ILE A 54 -1.05 8.10 -2.93
C ILE A 54 -1.51 7.32 -1.69
N SER A 55 -2.17 7.98 -0.74
CA SER A 55 -2.79 7.32 0.42
C SER A 55 -3.91 6.37 0.01
N ARG A 56 -4.66 6.73 -1.03
CA ARG A 56 -5.70 5.87 -1.60
C ARG A 56 -5.11 4.66 -2.32
N ILE A 57 -4.05 4.82 -3.10
CA ILE A 57 -3.27 3.71 -3.70
C ILE A 57 -2.78 2.77 -2.61
N ALA A 58 -2.19 3.31 -1.53
CA ALA A 58 -1.74 2.50 -0.39
C ALA A 58 -2.88 1.65 0.20
N ARG A 59 -4.08 2.23 0.32
CA ARG A 59 -5.27 1.50 0.82
C ARG A 59 -5.72 0.39 -0.13
N MET A 60 -5.79 0.68 -1.43
CA MET A 60 -6.20 -0.30 -2.44
C MET A 60 -5.25 -1.49 -2.53
N ILE A 61 -3.94 -1.23 -2.43
CA ILE A 61 -2.93 -2.30 -2.37
C ILE A 61 -3.18 -3.22 -1.17
N MET A 62 -3.54 -2.64 -0.03
CA MET A 62 -3.76 -3.37 1.21
C MET A 62 -5.04 -4.19 1.21
N GLU A 63 -6.12 -3.62 0.66
CA GLU A 63 -7.38 -4.34 0.38
C GLU A 63 -7.11 -5.53 -0.56
N PHE A 64 -6.31 -5.33 -1.62
CA PHE A 64 -5.91 -6.41 -2.52
C PHE A 64 -5.09 -7.51 -1.84
N ILE A 65 -4.18 -7.15 -0.91
CA ILE A 65 -3.43 -8.15 -0.13
C ILE A 65 -4.38 -8.95 0.78
N ASP A 66 -5.35 -8.31 1.43
CA ASP A 66 -6.35 -8.95 2.30
C ASP A 66 -7.23 -9.95 1.54
N GLU A 67 -7.68 -9.60 0.35
CA GLU A 67 -8.45 -10.49 -0.52
C GLU A 67 -7.61 -11.67 -1.07
N SER A 68 -6.28 -11.58 -1.05
CA SER A 68 -5.39 -12.61 -1.60
C SER A 68 -5.06 -13.77 -0.66
N GLU A 69 -5.52 -13.76 0.60
CA GLU A 69 -5.24 -14.80 1.62
C GLU A 69 -5.73 -16.21 1.24
N ASP A 70 -6.70 -16.36 0.32
CA ASP A 70 -7.20 -17.66 -0.14
C ASP A 70 -6.29 -18.36 -1.18
N MET A 71 -5.17 -17.75 -1.58
CA MET A 71 -4.23 -18.37 -2.52
C MET A 71 -3.15 -19.16 -1.79
N GLU A 72 -3.35 -20.48 -1.67
CA GLU A 72 -2.51 -21.46 -0.94
C GLU A 72 -0.99 -21.42 -1.22
N ASP A 73 -0.55 -20.78 -2.29
CA ASP A 73 0.86 -20.61 -2.61
C ASP A 73 0.94 -19.50 -3.66
N LYS A 74 1.62 -18.39 -3.36
CA LYS A 74 2.28 -17.51 -4.36
C LYS A 74 2.91 -16.30 -3.69
N SER A 75 4.14 -16.03 -4.11
CA SER A 75 4.69 -14.68 -4.14
C SER A 75 3.67 -13.71 -4.74
N LEU A 76 3.21 -12.76 -3.92
CA LEU A 76 2.24 -11.74 -4.33
C LEU A 76 2.95 -10.68 -5.20
N LEU A 77 2.61 -10.63 -6.48
CA LEU A 77 3.09 -9.59 -7.38
C LEU A 77 2.06 -8.46 -7.42
N ILE A 78 2.46 -7.28 -6.95
CA ILE A 78 1.62 -6.09 -6.92
C ILE A 78 2.06 -5.17 -8.05
N ASN A 79 1.24 -5.02 -9.09
CA ASN A 79 1.51 -4.07 -10.17
C ASN A 79 0.90 -2.71 -9.79
N ILE A 80 1.73 -1.71 -9.50
CA ILE A 80 1.26 -0.41 -9.00
C ILE A 80 0.61 0.44 -10.08
N ASP A 81 1.02 0.27 -11.34
CA ASP A 81 0.45 0.96 -12.49
C ASP A 81 -1.06 0.68 -12.63
N GLN A 82 -1.53 -0.49 -12.17
CA GLN A 82 -2.96 -0.82 -12.23
C GLN A 82 -3.81 0.10 -11.33
N PHE A 83 -3.30 0.42 -10.13
CA PHE A 83 -3.99 1.28 -9.16
C PHE A 83 -3.89 2.75 -9.57
N GLU A 84 -2.76 3.15 -10.17
CA GLU A 84 -2.61 4.48 -10.78
C GLU A 84 -3.64 4.70 -11.89
N ASN A 85 -3.73 3.76 -12.83
CA ASN A 85 -4.65 3.85 -13.96
C ASN A 85 -6.11 3.89 -13.49
N GLN A 86 -6.47 3.09 -12.49
CA GLN A 86 -7.80 3.12 -11.90
C GLN A 86 -8.15 4.50 -11.33
N LEU A 87 -7.24 5.15 -10.59
CA LEU A 87 -7.46 6.51 -10.11
C LEU A 87 -7.55 7.54 -11.23
N ILE A 88 -6.75 7.39 -12.29
CA ILE A 88 -6.80 8.29 -13.46
C ILE A 88 -8.15 8.18 -14.17
N GLU A 89 -8.70 6.97 -14.30
CA GLU A 89 -10.03 6.75 -14.89
C GLU A 89 -11.15 7.37 -14.05
N GLU A 90 -11.09 7.27 -12.73
CA GLU A 90 -12.09 7.88 -11.82
C GLU A 90 -12.12 9.43 -11.87
N ARG A 91 -11.04 10.07 -12.34
CA ARG A 91 -10.99 11.54 -12.50
C ARG A 91 -11.77 12.06 -13.72
N LYS A 92 -12.13 11.19 -14.67
CA LYS A 92 -12.81 11.55 -15.92
C LYS A 92 -14.32 11.62 -15.76
#